data_AF-A0A9N9GXF4-F1
#
_entry.id   AF-A0A9N9GXF4-F1
#
_cell.length_a   1.000
_cell.length_b   1.000
_cell.length_c   1.000
_cell.angle_alpha   90.00
_cell.angle_beta   90.00
_cell.angle_gamma   90.00
#
_symmetry.space_group_name_H-M   'P 1'
#
loop_
_entity.id
_entity.type
_entity.pdbx_description
1 polymer ?
#
loop_
_entity_poly.entity_id
_entity_poly.type
_entity_poly.pdbx_seq_one_letter_code
_entity_poly.pdbx_strand_id
1 'polypeptide(L)'
;DDNYGIRPLSSFQPSEIMNISRKDRNNIYSDVLQAIAVLHNTNTVFGDLRTPNILLVERVPSESTISAILVDFEWCGIDQRGRYPLSMSRTVPWPPGAEPGALLRKDHDNYWLEYLKRQLNVQPR
;
A
#
# COMPACT_ATOMS: atom_id res chain seq x y z
N ASP A 1 -11.01 -8.61 -23.33
CA ASP A 1 -10.12 -7.69 -22.60
C ASP A 1 -9.63 -8.37 -21.36
N ASP A 2 -8.49 -9.01 -21.55
CA ASP A 2 -8.01 -10.18 -20.82
C ASP A 2 -7.15 -9.79 -19.61
N ASN A 3 -7.58 -8.76 -18.87
CA ASN A 3 -6.95 -8.43 -17.60
C ASN A 3 -7.48 -9.40 -16.54
N TYR A 4 -6.74 -10.49 -16.34
CA TYR A 4 -6.89 -11.55 -15.35
C TYR A 4 -7.10 -11.05 -13.89
N GLY A 5 -8.19 -10.36 -13.59
CA GLY A 5 -8.53 -9.93 -12.22
C GLY A 5 -7.51 -9.00 -11.53
N ILE A 6 -6.46 -8.53 -12.24
CA ILE A 6 -5.42 -7.65 -11.68
C ILE A 6 -5.79 -6.19 -11.91
N ARG A 7 -5.88 -5.43 -10.83
CA ARG A 7 -6.14 -3.98 -10.91
C ARG A 7 -5.61 -3.23 -9.68
N PRO A 8 -5.13 -1.99 -9.85
CA PRO A 8 -4.72 -1.16 -8.72
C PRO A 8 -5.88 -0.94 -7.75
N LEU A 9 -5.61 -0.90 -6.45
CA LEU A 9 -6.63 -0.57 -5.45
C LEU A 9 -7.19 0.85 -5.69
N SER A 10 -6.42 1.76 -6.28
CA SER A 10 -6.89 3.08 -6.70
C SER A 10 -7.94 3.07 -7.81
N SER A 11 -8.18 1.95 -8.49
CA SER A 11 -9.25 1.86 -9.50
C SER A 11 -10.64 1.77 -8.87
N PHE A 12 -10.74 1.54 -7.56
CA PHE A 12 -12.00 1.44 -6.84
C PHE A 12 -12.33 2.77 -6.16
N GLN A 13 -13.54 3.26 -6.38
CA GLN A 13 -14.12 4.32 -5.58
C GLN A 13 -14.33 3.85 -4.14
N PRO A 14 -14.38 4.77 -3.15
CA PRO A 14 -14.61 4.38 -1.75
C PRO A 14 -15.88 3.53 -1.54
N SER A 15 -16.95 3.76 -2.29
CA SER A 15 -18.17 2.95 -2.25
C SER A 15 -17.97 1.54 -2.81
N GLU A 16 -17.15 1.39 -3.85
CA GLU A 16 -16.83 0.09 -4.45
C GLU A 16 -15.92 -0.74 -3.54
N ILE A 17 -15.00 -0.10 -2.81
CA ILE A 17 -14.22 -0.77 -1.76
C ILE A 17 -15.16 -1.38 -0.71
N MET A 18 -16.25 -0.71 -0.36
CA MET A 18 -17.21 -1.24 0.63
C MET A 18 -18.00 -2.44 0.12
N ASN A 19 -18.10 -2.64 -1.20
CA ASN A 19 -18.71 -3.82 -1.81
C ASN A 19 -17.79 -5.05 -1.74
N ILE A 20 -16.49 -4.86 -1.52
CA ILE A 20 -15.55 -5.96 -1.25
C ILE A 20 -15.89 -6.57 0.12
N SER A 21 -15.97 -7.90 0.17
CA SER A 21 -16.30 -8.62 1.40
C SER A 21 -15.38 -8.21 2.55
N ARG A 22 -15.90 -8.17 3.77
CA ARG A 22 -15.09 -7.82 4.95
C ARG A 22 -13.88 -8.76 5.10
N LYS A 23 -14.06 -10.04 4.76
CA LYS A 23 -12.99 -11.04 4.76
C LYS A 23 -11.87 -10.64 3.80
N ASP A 24 -12.22 -10.26 2.57
CA ASP A 24 -11.23 -9.91 1.56
C ASP A 24 -10.54 -8.58 1.87
N ARG A 25 -11.25 -7.59 2.43
CA ARG A 25 -10.61 -6.36 2.92
C ARG A 25 -9.60 -6.62 4.03
N ASN A 26 -9.91 -7.53 4.95
CA ASN A 26 -8.95 -7.98 5.96
C ASN A 26 -7.75 -8.68 5.33
N ASN A 27 -7.96 -9.52 4.31
CA ASN A 27 -6.89 -10.22 3.59
C ASN A 27 -5.96 -9.24 2.85
N ILE A 28 -6.54 -8.28 2.10
CA ILE A 28 -5.81 -7.22 1.39
C ILE A 28 -4.90 -6.47 2.37
N TYR A 29 -5.45 -6.01 3.50
CA TYR A 29 -4.65 -5.32 4.52
C TYR A 29 -3.57 -6.22 5.12
N SER A 30 -3.88 -7.49 5.38
CA SER A 30 -2.93 -8.46 5.91
C SER A 30 -1.77 -8.72 4.95
N ASP A 31 -2.04 -8.85 3.65
CA ASP A 31 -1.02 -9.05 2.62
C ASP A 31 -0.08 -7.83 2.54
N VAL A 32 -0.63 -6.61 2.53
CA VAL A 32 0.17 -5.38 2.53
C VAL A 32 0.99 -5.22 3.80
N LEU A 33 0.39 -5.47 4.98
CA LEU A 33 1.07 -5.41 6.26
C LEU A 33 2.26 -6.39 6.32
N GLN A 34 2.07 -7.61 5.83
CA GLN A 34 3.14 -8.61 5.76
C GLN A 34 4.25 -8.19 4.79
N ALA A 35 3.91 -7.66 3.61
CA ALA A 35 4.91 -7.18 2.66
C ALA A 35 5.77 -6.04 3.24
N ILE A 36 5.15 -5.07 3.92
CA ILE A 36 5.87 -4.00 4.62
C ILE A 36 6.75 -4.56 5.75
N ALA A 37 6.25 -5.51 6.53
CA ALA A 37 7.04 -6.16 7.59
C ALA A 37 8.30 -6.85 7.02
N VAL A 38 8.19 -7.51 5.87
CA VAL A 38 9.35 -8.13 5.18
C VAL A 38 10.38 -7.07 4.77
N LEU A 39 9.95 -5.93 4.22
CA LEU A 39 10.85 -4.82 3.86
C LEU A 39 11.51 -4.21 5.11
N HIS A 40 10.73 -3.96 6.16
CA HIS A 40 11.24 -3.36 7.40
C HIS A 40 12.26 -4.24 8.11
N ASN A 41 12.10 -5.58 8.04
CA ASN A 41 13.04 -6.55 8.57
C ASN A 41 14.40 -6.53 7.85
N THR A 42 14.46 -6.05 6.61
CA THR A 42 15.72 -5.84 5.86
C THR A 42 16.18 -4.38 5.91
N ASN A 43 15.61 -3.58 6.82
CA ASN A 43 15.85 -2.15 6.95
C ASN A 43 15.52 -1.33 5.70
N THR A 44 14.58 -1.82 4.89
CA THR A 44 14.09 -1.15 3.68
C THR A 44 12.74 -0.49 3.98
N VAL A 45 12.59 0.76 3.56
CA VAL A 45 11.34 1.54 3.58
C VAL A 45 10.77 1.52 2.17
N PHE A 46 9.47 1.28 2.03
CA PHE A 46 8.81 1.27 0.72
C PHE A 46 8.66 2.69 0.16
N GLY A 47 8.29 3.63 1.02
CA GLY A 47 8.33 5.07 0.74
C GLY A 47 7.04 5.61 0.11
N ASP A 48 6.43 4.86 -0.82
CA ASP A 48 5.22 5.28 -1.54
C ASP A 48 4.06 4.26 -1.49
N LEU A 49 3.57 3.95 -0.28
CA LEU A 49 2.51 2.97 -0.05
C LEU A 49 1.09 3.52 -0.34
N ARG A 50 0.91 4.20 -1.47
CA ARG A 50 -0.41 4.68 -1.91
C ARG A 50 -1.16 3.60 -2.68
N THR A 51 -2.49 3.74 -2.76
CA THR A 51 -3.37 2.77 -3.44
C THR A 51 -3.05 2.48 -4.91
N PRO A 52 -2.42 3.37 -5.71
CA PRO A 52 -1.95 3.01 -7.06
C PRO A 52 -0.84 1.96 -7.06
N ASN A 53 -0.05 1.88 -5.98
CA ASN A 53 1.11 0.98 -5.85
C ASN A 53 0.73 -0.34 -5.14
N ILE A 54 -0.57 -0.59 -4.97
CA ILE A 54 -1.14 -1.82 -4.42
C ILE A 54 -2.02 -2.44 -5.49
N LEU A 55 -1.65 -3.60 -6.03
CA LEU A 55 -2.48 -4.32 -6.98
C LEU A 55 -3.29 -5.39 -6.26
N LEU A 56 -4.59 -5.46 -6.58
CA LEU A 56 -5.45 -6.57 -6.20
C LEU A 56 -5.35 -7.65 -7.26
N VAL A 57 -5.16 -8.90 -6.85
CA VAL A 57 -5.01 -10.06 -7.72
C VAL A 57 -6.01 -11.14 -7.28
N GLU A 58 -6.86 -11.60 -8.20
CA GLU A 58 -7.74 -12.73 -7.98
C GLU A 58 -6.92 -14.03 -8.06
N ARG A 59 -6.78 -14.75 -6.92
CA ARG A 59 -5.94 -15.97 -6.85
C ARG A 59 -6.57 -17.17 -7.53
N VAL A 60 -7.89 -17.33 -7.38
CA VAL A 60 -8.64 -18.46 -7.94
C VAL A 60 -10.02 -17.94 -8.37
N PRO A 61 -10.38 -18.01 -9.67
CA PRO A 61 -11.67 -17.53 -10.17
C PRO A 61 -12.88 -18.16 -9.46
N SER A 62 -12.76 -19.42 -9.01
CA SER A 62 -13.84 -20.16 -8.34
C SER A 62 -13.99 -19.87 -6.85
N GLU A 63 -12.97 -19.33 -6.18
CA GLU A 63 -12.98 -19.07 -4.73
C GLU A 63 -13.05 -17.57 -4.40
N SER A 64 -13.06 -16.71 -5.43
CA SER A 64 -13.14 -15.25 -5.33
C SER A 64 -12.19 -14.65 -4.28
N THR A 65 -11.05 -15.30 -4.04
CA THR A 65 -10.11 -14.85 -3.01
C THR A 65 -9.17 -13.81 -3.61
N ILE A 66 -9.18 -12.62 -3.01
CA ILE A 66 -8.36 -11.48 -3.44
C ILE A 66 -7.09 -11.44 -2.60
N SER A 67 -5.95 -11.31 -3.27
CA SER A 67 -4.66 -10.98 -2.66
C SER A 67 -4.20 -9.58 -3.06
N ALA A 68 -3.31 -9.01 -2.26
CA ALA A 68 -2.70 -7.72 -2.55
C ALA A 68 -1.18 -7.86 -2.73
N ILE A 69 -0.63 -7.17 -3.73
CA ILE A 69 0.82 -7.10 -3.98
C ILE A 69 1.27 -5.65 -4.10
N LEU A 70 2.49 -5.37 -3.66
CA LEU A 70 3.15 -4.08 -3.83
C LEU A 70 3.86 -4.03 -5.19
N VAL A 71 3.78 -2.88 -5.86
CA VAL A 71 4.48 -2.58 -7.11
C VAL A 71 5.07 -1.17 -7.06
N ASP A 72 5.91 -0.81 -8.02
CA ASP A 72 6.59 0.49 -8.07
C ASP A 72 7.52 0.73 -6.86
N PHE A 73 8.70 0.11 -6.93
CA PHE A 73 9.73 0.16 -5.88
C PHE A 73 10.75 1.29 -6.10
N GLU A 74 10.49 2.24 -7.01
CA GLU A 74 11.48 3.27 -7.37
C GLU A 74 11.87 4.17 -6.19
N TRP A 75 10.99 4.32 -5.20
CA TRP A 75 11.21 5.16 -4.01
C TRP A 75 11.67 4.35 -2.79
N CYS A 76 11.83 3.04 -2.95
CA CYS A 76 12.31 2.18 -1.88
C CYS A 76 13.76 2.51 -1.53
N GLY A 77 14.09 2.44 -0.25
CA GLY A 77 15.45 2.71 0.20
C GLY A 77 15.69 2.33 1.65
N ILE A 78 16.95 2.36 2.06
CA ILE A 78 17.34 2.01 3.42
C ILE A 78 16.83 3.07 4.42
N ASP A 79 16.24 2.62 5.52
CA ASP A 79 15.75 3.48 6.61
C ASP A 79 16.85 4.47 7.06
N GLN A 80 16.47 5.74 7.19
CA GLN A 80 17.35 6.85 7.59
C GLN A 80 18.56 7.10 6.67
N ARG A 81 18.58 6.52 5.46
CA ARG A 81 19.64 6.72 4.47
C ARG A 81 19.11 7.07 3.08
N GLY A 82 18.12 6.32 2.61
CA GLY A 82 17.40 6.64 1.37
C GLY A 82 16.64 7.95 1.52
N ARG A 83 16.39 8.63 0.40
CA ARG A 83 15.74 9.94 0.37
C ARG A 83 14.59 9.94 -0.60
N TYR A 84 13.56 10.69 -0.26
CA TYR A 84 12.49 10.99 -1.21
C TYR A 84 13.01 11.83 -2.39
N PRO A 85 12.42 11.70 -3.59
CA PRO A 85 12.72 12.57 -4.72
C PRO A 85 12.44 14.04 -4.40
N LEU A 86 13.17 14.95 -5.06
CA LEU A 86 12.89 16.40 -4.93
C LEU A 86 11.60 16.82 -5.64
N SER A 87 11.11 15.99 -6.55
CA SER A 87 9.93 16.24 -7.40
C SER A 87 8.62 15.70 -6.81
N MET A 88 8.54 15.44 -5.51
CA MET A 88 7.30 14.97 -4.87
C MET A 88 6.14 15.94 -5.13
N SER A 89 4.97 15.38 -5.41
CA SER A 89 3.75 16.18 -5.57
C SER A 89 3.40 16.91 -4.27
N ARG A 90 3.00 18.17 -4.38
CA ARG A 90 2.53 18.98 -3.23
C ARG A 90 1.05 18.77 -2.89
N THR A 91 0.31 18.04 -3.73
CA THR A 91 -1.13 17.79 -3.53
C THR A 91 -1.42 16.51 -2.77
N VAL A 92 -0.43 15.63 -2.62
CA VAL A 92 -0.55 14.40 -1.85
C VAL A 92 -0.31 14.72 -0.36
N PRO A 93 -1.19 14.29 0.55
CA PRO A 93 -0.99 14.44 1.99
C PRO A 93 0.04 13.41 2.47
N TRP A 94 1.32 13.69 2.23
CA TRP A 94 2.41 12.82 2.63
C TRP A 94 2.48 12.61 4.15
N PRO A 95 3.08 11.50 4.62
CA PRO A 95 3.35 11.28 6.04
C PRO A 95 4.11 12.47 6.67
N PRO A 96 3.90 12.76 7.97
CA PRO A 96 4.64 13.81 8.66
C PRO A 96 6.17 13.68 8.50
N GLY A 97 6.79 14.73 7.97
CA GLY A 97 8.22 14.79 7.68
C GLY A 97 8.70 13.88 6.55
N ALA A 98 7.80 13.41 5.68
CA ALA A 98 8.09 12.95 4.33
C ALA A 98 7.95 14.13 3.37
N GLU A 99 9.09 14.77 3.09
CA GLU A 99 9.18 15.98 2.28
C GLU A 99 10.23 15.79 1.17
N PRO A 100 10.24 16.64 0.12
CA PRO A 100 11.26 16.58 -0.93
C PRO A 100 12.69 16.48 -0.37
N GLY A 101 13.40 15.40 -0.68
CA GLY A 101 14.78 15.16 -0.24
C GLY A 101 14.93 14.71 1.22
N ALA A 102 13.85 14.60 1.99
CA ALA A 102 13.88 14.08 3.35
C ALA A 102 14.28 12.60 3.38
N LEU A 103 14.83 12.16 4.50
CA LEU A 103 15.18 10.75 4.71
C LEU A 103 13.90 9.91 4.80
N LEU A 104 13.91 8.77 4.10
CA LEU A 104 12.92 7.72 4.26
C LEU A 104 12.96 7.19 5.71
N ARG A 105 11.79 7.03 6.31
CA ARG A 105 11.63 6.44 7.65
C ARG A 105 10.57 5.34 7.62
N LYS A 106 10.78 4.25 8.36
CA LYS A 106 9.76 3.19 8.53
C LYS A 106 8.41 3.73 8.99
N ASP A 107 8.42 4.80 9.80
CA ASP A 107 7.21 5.49 10.25
C ASP A 107 6.38 6.09 9.10
N HIS A 108 6.99 6.38 7.95
CA HIS A 108 6.28 6.84 6.76
C HIS A 108 5.40 5.72 6.19
N ASP A 109 5.92 4.48 6.12
CA ASP A 109 5.12 3.32 5.72
C ASP A 109 4.04 3.02 6.76
N ASN A 110 4.36 3.12 8.05
CA ASN A 110 3.37 2.93 9.14
C ASN A 110 2.21 3.92 9.04
N TYR A 111 2.50 5.19 8.72
CA TYR A 111 1.46 6.19 8.48
C TYR A 111 0.54 5.80 7.32
N TRP A 112 1.12 5.32 6.22
CA TRP A 112 0.34 4.83 5.08
C TRP A 112 -0.46 3.57 5.40
N LEU A 113 0.08 2.65 6.20
CA LEU A 113 -0.67 1.48 6.69
C LEU A 113 -1.90 1.89 7.49
N GLU A 114 -1.80 2.89 8.36
CA GLU A 114 -2.95 3.41 9.10
C GLU A 114 -3.96 4.11 8.17
N TYR A 115 -3.50 4.79 7.13
CA TYR A 115 -4.38 5.36 6.11
C TYR A 115 -5.13 4.27 5.34
N LEU A 116 -4.40 3.25 4.86
CA LEU A 116 -4.96 2.09 4.16
C LEU A 116 -5.98 1.34 5.03
N LYS A 117 -5.67 1.14 6.31
CA LYS A 117 -6.57 0.51 7.28
C LYS A 117 -7.91 1.24 7.39
N ARG A 118 -7.89 2.57 7.43
CA ARG A 118 -9.11 3.39 7.44
C ARG A 118 -9.89 3.26 6.12
N GLN A 119 -9.21 3.30 4.98
CA GLN A 119 -9.85 3.17 3.66
C GLN A 119 -10.55 1.81 3.49
N LEU A 120 -9.90 0.73 3.95
CA LEU A 120 -10.46 -0.61 3.90
C LEU A 120 -11.47 -0.89 5.03
N ASN A 121 -11.65 0.03 5.99
CA ASN A 121 -12.49 -0.13 7.18
C ASN A 121 -12.21 -1.46 7.92
N VAL A 122 -10.91 -1.73 8.13
CA VAL A 122 -10.41 -2.90 8.86
C VAL A 122 -10.37 -2.55 10.35
N GLN A 123 -11.00 -3.36 11.19
CA GLN A 123 -10.97 -3.17 12.64
C GLN A 123 -9.69 -3.77 13.24
N PRO A 124 -9.19 -3.26 14.39
CA PRO A 124 -8.19 -3.96 15.19
C PRO A 124 -8.70 -5.38 15.50
N ARG A 125 -7.80 -6.38 15.43
CA ARG A 125 -8.09 -7.69 16.02
C ARG A 125 -8.18 -7.57 17.53
#